data_AF-A0A7W6A476-F1
#
_entry.id   AF-A0A7W6A476-F1
#
_cell.length_a   1.000
_cell.length_b   1.000
_cell.length_c   1.000
_cell.angle_alpha   90.00
_cell.angle_beta   90.00
_cell.angle_gamma   90.00
#
_symmetry.space_group_name_H-M   'P 1'
#
loop_
_entity.id
_entity.type
_entity.pdbx_description
1 polymer ?
#
loop_
_entity_poly.entity_id
_entity_poly.type
_entity_poly.pdbx_seq_one_letter_code
_entity_poly.pdbx_strand_id
1 'polypeptide(L)'
;MRRLPLRRLVEVVLILLLLVQTGRLVWLFAGPQPKLEPRGAAATAGPVDMSILSRFDAFFRTGGQGALAGASGADASQMRLFGVRAGGVGGGSAIIGLADGRQLSVGVGEEVEPGLVLQSVGSDFVTLARGQSLSRLEFADTPAGAAAPPPPPSTPQVVAPPTAALASSQGAVVDPQRLMAQAALRPRIQGLGVNGFTVSSAGNASELRSAGLQSGDVILSVNGVALNSPQAIGALRGQLAGAPSAEIQYERAGETRTTTIRTRP
;
A
#
# COMPACT_ATOMS: atom_id res chain seq x y z
N MET A 1 17.79 -73.50 9.59
CA MET A 1 17.79 -72.02 9.54
C MET A 1 16.37 -71.51 9.74
N ARG A 2 16.03 -71.04 10.96
CA ARG A 2 14.69 -70.50 11.27
C ARG A 2 14.57 -69.11 10.64
N ARG A 3 13.71 -68.95 9.63
CA ARG A 3 13.38 -67.64 9.05
C ARG A 3 12.67 -66.83 10.14
N LEU A 4 13.29 -65.78 10.66
CA LEU A 4 12.60 -64.87 11.57
C LEU A 4 11.38 -64.28 10.82
N PRO A 5 10.20 -64.22 11.45
CA PRO A 5 9.03 -63.66 10.79
C PRO A 5 9.32 -62.19 10.46
N LEU A 6 9.05 -61.77 9.22
CA LEU A 6 9.35 -60.43 8.70
C LEU A 6 8.94 -59.30 9.66
N ARG A 7 7.82 -59.49 10.37
CA ARG A 7 7.32 -58.58 11.41
C ARG A 7 8.31 -58.35 12.55
N ARG A 8 9.00 -59.38 13.03
CA ARG A 8 10.02 -59.26 14.09
C ARG A 8 11.26 -58.51 13.61
N LEU A 9 11.62 -58.68 12.34
CA LEU A 9 12.74 -57.92 11.75
C LEU A 9 12.39 -56.43 11.65
N VAL A 10 11.18 -56.11 11.17
CA VAL A 10 10.70 -54.72 11.11
C VAL A 10 10.61 -54.10 12.50
N GLU A 11 10.10 -54.84 13.49
CA GLU A 11 10.00 -54.38 14.89
C GLU A 11 11.39 -54.04 15.47
N VAL A 12 12.38 -54.92 15.27
CA VAL A 12 13.76 -54.67 15.73
C VAL A 12 14.38 -53.46 15.02
N VAL A 13 14.15 -53.29 13.71
CA VAL A 13 14.64 -52.13 12.95
C VAL A 13 14.03 -50.82 13.46
N LEU A 14 12.72 -50.80 13.73
CA LEU A 14 12.05 -49.62 14.27
C LEU A 14 12.56 -49.24 15.67
N ILE A 15 12.77 -50.23 16.55
CA ILE A 15 13.34 -50.00 17.88
C ILE A 15 14.76 -49.43 17.79
N LEU A 16 15.59 -49.97 16.89
CA LEU A 16 16.95 -49.50 16.69
C LEU A 16 16.98 -48.06 16.14
N LEU A 17 16.10 -47.74 15.18
CA LEU A 17 15.96 -46.38 14.67
C LEU A 17 15.52 -45.39 15.76
N LEU A 18 14.56 -45.78 16.61
CA LEU A 18 14.10 -44.95 17.72
C LEU A 18 15.22 -44.67 18.73
N LEU A 19 16.03 -45.69 19.07
CA LEU A 19 17.20 -45.54 19.94
C LEU A 19 18.24 -44.57 19.35
N VAL A 20 18.52 -44.67 18.04
CA VAL A 20 19.46 -43.75 17.38
C VAL A 20 18.91 -42.33 17.37
N GLN A 21 17.62 -42.14 17.10
CA GLN A 21 17.02 -40.80 17.09
C GLN A 21 17.01 -40.15 18.46
N THR A 22 16.65 -40.90 19.51
CA THR A 22 16.67 -40.39 20.89
C THR A 22 18.08 -40.02 21.33
N GLY A 23 19.09 -40.85 21.03
CA GLY A 23 20.49 -40.52 21.28
C GLY A 23 20.96 -39.25 20.53
N ARG A 24 20.58 -39.11 19.27
CA ARG A 24 20.88 -37.90 18.47
C ARG A 24 20.21 -36.65 19.06
N LEU A 25 18.98 -36.78 19.55
CA LEU A 25 18.25 -35.67 20.19
C LEU A 25 18.93 -35.24 21.48
N VAL A 26 19.32 -36.20 22.33
CA VAL A 26 20.07 -35.93 23.57
C VAL A 26 21.41 -35.24 23.25
N TRP A 27 22.11 -35.69 22.21
CA TRP A 27 23.38 -35.10 21.81
C TRP A 27 23.26 -33.65 21.30
N LEU A 28 22.13 -33.27 20.70
CA LEU A 28 21.88 -31.89 20.28
C LEU A 28 21.77 -30.92 21.47
N PHE A 29 21.20 -31.38 22.59
CA PHE A 29 21.02 -30.55 23.79
C PHE A 29 22.21 -30.59 24.74
N ALA A 30 22.87 -31.75 24.86
CA ALA A 30 24.01 -31.93 25.77
C ALA A 30 25.38 -31.74 25.10
N GLY A 31 25.41 -31.63 23.76
CA GLY A 31 26.63 -31.43 22.99
C GLY A 31 27.29 -30.08 23.31
N PRO A 32 28.63 -29.98 23.23
CA PRO A 32 29.34 -28.73 23.43
C PRO A 32 28.84 -27.68 22.43
N GLN A 33 28.24 -26.61 22.94
CA GLN A 33 27.85 -25.48 22.09
C GLN A 33 29.13 -24.87 21.50
N PRO A 34 29.22 -24.66 20.18
CA PRO A 34 30.35 -23.97 19.60
C PRO A 34 30.41 -22.57 20.22
N LYS A 35 31.50 -22.28 20.93
CA LYS A 35 31.75 -20.93 21.45
C LYS A 35 31.82 -20.01 20.24
N LEU A 36 30.90 -19.05 20.20
CA LEU A 36 30.95 -17.94 19.26
C LEU A 36 32.20 -17.12 19.61
N GLU A 37 33.33 -17.44 19.00
CA GLU A 37 34.50 -16.58 18.98
C GLU A 37 34.04 -15.21 18.44
N PRO A 38 34.17 -14.12 19.21
CA PRO A 38 33.84 -12.80 18.70
C PRO A 38 34.72 -12.54 17.48
N ARG A 39 34.11 -12.45 16.31
CA ARG A 39 34.77 -11.98 15.10
C ARG A 39 35.04 -10.48 15.27
N GLY A 40 36.09 -10.16 16.01
CA GLY A 40 36.40 -8.78 16.36
C GLY A 40 37.41 -8.67 17.48
N ALA A 41 38.60 -9.26 17.32
CA ALA A 41 39.76 -8.66 17.95
C ALA A 41 39.87 -7.26 17.36
N ALA A 42 39.62 -6.27 18.22
CA ALA A 42 39.68 -4.85 17.90
C ALA A 42 40.97 -4.56 17.12
N ALA A 43 40.82 -4.25 15.83
CA ALA A 43 41.82 -3.44 15.17
C ALA A 43 41.93 -2.18 16.01
N THR A 44 43.14 -1.87 16.50
CA THR A 44 43.48 -0.63 17.19
C THR A 44 42.84 0.53 16.43
N ALA A 45 41.73 1.05 16.96
CA ALA A 45 41.08 2.20 16.39
C ALA A 45 42.07 3.36 16.51
N GLY A 46 42.50 3.89 15.37
CA GLY A 46 43.17 5.19 15.33
C GLY A 46 42.30 6.27 15.99
N PRO A 47 42.85 7.46 16.27
CA PRO A 47 42.08 8.54 16.87
C PRO A 47 40.79 8.75 16.08
N VAL A 48 39.66 8.50 16.75
CA VAL A 48 38.34 8.57 16.16
C VAL A 48 38.07 10.03 15.81
N ASP A 49 37.95 10.32 14.52
CA ASP A 49 37.62 11.66 14.04
C ASP A 49 36.17 11.98 14.40
N MET A 50 36.00 12.73 15.49
CA MET A 50 34.70 13.15 16.00
C MET A 50 33.98 14.10 15.03
N SER A 51 34.64 14.64 13.99
CA SER A 51 34.00 15.48 12.98
C SER A 51 32.96 14.72 12.15
N ILE A 52 33.09 13.40 12.02
CA ILE A 52 32.13 12.52 11.33
C ILE A 52 30.75 12.54 12.01
N LEU A 53 30.72 12.65 13.34
CA LEU A 53 29.47 12.71 14.12
C LEU A 53 28.71 14.01 13.89
N SER A 54 29.43 15.11 13.61
CA SER A 54 28.82 16.42 13.32
C SER A 54 28.31 16.56 11.88
N ARG A 55 28.84 15.76 10.95
CA ARG A 55 28.40 15.76 9.55
C ARG A 55 27.07 15.03 9.34
N PHE A 56 26.66 14.20 10.30
CA PHE A 56 25.45 13.40 10.22
C PHE A 56 24.44 13.85 11.28
N ASP A 57 23.77 14.97 11.02
CA ASP A 57 22.64 15.39 11.85
C ASP A 57 21.41 14.53 11.51
N ALA A 58 21.18 13.50 12.31
CA ALA A 58 20.04 12.59 12.16
C ALA A 58 18.72 13.18 12.68
N PHE A 59 18.78 14.28 13.44
CA PHE A 59 17.62 14.86 14.14
C PHE A 59 17.09 16.11 13.42
N PHE A 60 17.96 16.87 12.76
CA PHE A 60 17.59 17.94 11.84
C PHE A 60 17.98 17.53 10.42
N ARG A 61 17.11 16.74 9.78
CA ARG A 61 17.18 16.40 8.35
C ARG A 61 16.83 17.63 7.49
N THR A 62 17.61 18.69 7.63
CA THR A 62 17.55 19.88 6.81
C THR A 62 18.92 20.12 6.20
N GLY A 63 19.13 19.59 4.99
CA GLY A 63 19.95 20.26 3.98
C GLY A 63 21.40 19.80 3.78
N GLY A 64 21.89 18.73 4.40
CA GLY A 64 23.21 18.17 4.11
C GLY A 64 23.13 16.85 3.36
N GLN A 65 23.47 16.84 2.06
CA GLN A 65 23.63 15.60 1.27
C GLN A 65 24.68 14.70 1.93
N GLY A 66 24.24 13.75 2.76
CA GLY A 66 25.06 12.65 3.24
C GLY A 66 25.46 11.73 2.08
N ALA A 67 26.62 11.10 2.16
CA ALA A 67 27.30 10.36 1.08
C ALA A 67 26.56 9.13 0.48
N LEU A 68 25.26 8.97 0.74
CA LEU A 68 24.35 8.03 0.08
C LEU A 68 23.22 8.73 -0.70
N ALA A 69 23.01 10.03 -0.49
CA ALA A 69 22.13 10.89 -1.30
C ALA A 69 22.77 11.33 -2.63
N GLY A 70 24.08 11.09 -2.80
CA GLY A 70 24.83 11.40 -4.03
C GLY A 70 24.61 10.41 -5.18
N ALA A 71 23.85 9.33 -4.97
CA ALA A 71 23.40 8.41 -6.01
C ALA A 71 21.88 8.50 -6.25
N SER A 72 21.22 9.53 -5.70
CA SER A 72 19.87 9.91 -6.07
C SER A 72 19.91 10.45 -7.51
N GLY A 73 19.92 9.54 -8.48
CA GLY A 73 19.93 9.86 -9.89
C GLY A 73 18.83 10.85 -10.22
N ALA A 74 19.19 11.88 -10.99
CA ALA A 74 18.31 12.98 -11.39
C ALA A 74 16.96 12.52 -11.98
N ASP A 75 16.89 11.30 -12.51
CA ASP A 75 15.66 10.69 -13.04
C ASP A 75 14.67 10.24 -11.95
N ALA A 76 15.15 9.82 -10.77
CA ALA A 76 14.28 9.50 -9.63
C ALA A 76 13.58 10.74 -9.05
N SER A 77 14.03 11.95 -9.41
CA SER A 77 13.44 13.21 -8.95
C SER A 77 12.03 13.45 -9.49
N GLN A 78 11.67 12.81 -10.61
CA GLN A 78 10.35 12.95 -11.23
C GLN A 78 9.44 11.75 -10.96
N MET A 79 10.01 10.62 -10.50
CA MET A 79 9.23 9.47 -10.09
C MET A 79 8.75 9.62 -8.64
N ARG A 80 7.58 9.08 -8.34
CA ARG A 80 7.01 9.12 -7.00
C ARG A 80 6.53 7.75 -6.56
N LEU A 81 6.87 7.35 -5.35
CA LEU A 81 6.39 6.11 -4.76
C LEU A 81 4.99 6.31 -4.17
N PHE A 82 4.02 5.50 -4.60
CA PHE A 82 2.62 5.55 -4.15
C PHE A 82 2.24 4.39 -3.24
N GLY A 83 2.95 3.26 -3.33
CA GLY A 83 2.69 2.12 -2.47
C GLY A 83 3.78 1.07 -2.58
N VAL A 84 3.99 0.33 -1.49
CA VAL A 84 4.88 -0.83 -1.44
C VAL A 84 4.20 -1.97 -0.72
N ARG A 85 4.44 -3.18 -1.22
CA ARG A 85 4.10 -4.42 -0.54
C ARG A 85 5.38 -5.24 -0.42
N ALA A 86 6.02 -5.14 0.74
CA ALA A 86 7.13 -5.99 1.09
C ALA A 86 6.63 -7.41 1.39
N GLY A 87 7.25 -8.41 0.76
CA GLY A 87 6.93 -9.82 1.00
C GLY A 87 5.69 -10.33 0.25
N GLY A 88 5.83 -11.54 -0.31
CA GLY A 88 4.84 -12.22 -1.13
C GLY A 88 5.51 -13.26 -2.04
N VAL A 89 4.71 -14.05 -2.77
CA VAL A 89 5.23 -14.91 -3.84
C VAL A 89 5.78 -13.98 -4.93
N GLY A 90 7.11 -13.91 -5.07
CA GLY A 90 7.77 -13.00 -6.03
C GLY A 90 8.53 -11.80 -5.42
N GLY A 91 8.78 -11.76 -4.10
CA GLY A 91 9.72 -10.80 -3.50
C GLY A 91 9.17 -9.40 -3.18
N GLY A 92 7.96 -9.09 -3.62
CA GLY A 92 7.26 -7.84 -3.33
C GLY A 92 6.86 -7.07 -4.60
N SER A 93 6.02 -6.05 -4.43
CA SER A 93 5.60 -5.17 -5.53
C SER A 93 5.50 -3.72 -5.07
N ALA A 94 5.63 -2.79 -6.01
CA ALA A 94 5.56 -1.37 -5.76
C ALA A 94 4.70 -0.66 -6.80
N ILE A 95 4.03 0.42 -6.37
CA ILE A 95 3.28 1.32 -7.24
C ILE A 95 4.11 2.58 -7.40
N ILE A 96 4.58 2.82 -8.61
CA ILE A 96 5.48 3.92 -8.96
C ILE A 96 4.77 4.82 -9.96
N GLY A 97 4.69 6.11 -9.66
CA GLY A 97 4.29 7.13 -10.62
C GLY A 97 5.49 7.56 -11.44
N LEU A 98 5.33 7.52 -12.75
CA LEU A 98 6.29 7.94 -13.75
C LEU A 98 6.19 9.46 -14.00
N ALA A 99 7.18 10.03 -14.67
CA ALA A 99 7.19 11.45 -15.05
C ALA A 99 6.04 11.84 -16.00
N ASP A 100 5.47 10.87 -16.71
CA ASP A 100 4.30 11.05 -17.59
C ASP A 100 2.96 11.13 -16.83
N GLY A 101 2.98 10.99 -15.50
CA GLY A 101 1.81 11.01 -14.62
C GLY A 101 1.08 9.67 -14.50
N ARG A 102 1.51 8.62 -15.20
CA ARG A 102 0.92 7.27 -15.09
C ARG A 102 1.47 6.56 -13.86
N GLN A 103 0.61 5.81 -13.17
CA GLN A 103 0.99 4.92 -12.08
C GLN A 103 1.14 3.50 -12.61
N LEU A 104 2.29 2.88 -12.35
CA LEU A 104 2.63 1.53 -12.77
C LEU A 104 2.86 0.66 -11.55
N SER A 105 2.25 -0.53 -11.53
CA SER A 105 2.50 -1.56 -10.52
C SER A 105 3.54 -2.53 -11.05
N VAL A 106 4.69 -2.62 -10.40
CA VAL A 106 5.83 -3.45 -10.81
C VAL A 106 6.24 -4.42 -9.70
N GLY A 107 6.62 -5.64 -10.08
CA GLY A 107 7.21 -6.65 -9.20
C GLY A 107 8.73 -6.56 -9.13
N VAL A 108 9.34 -7.20 -8.11
CA VAL A 108 10.81 -7.31 -8.05
C VAL A 108 11.34 -8.05 -9.27
N GLY A 109 12.31 -7.44 -9.96
CA GLY A 109 12.88 -7.91 -11.22
C GLY A 109 12.18 -7.39 -12.47
N GLU A 110 11.07 -6.65 -12.33
CA GLU A 110 10.33 -6.07 -13.44
C GLU A 110 10.88 -4.69 -13.83
N GLU A 111 10.80 -4.39 -15.13
CA GLU A 111 11.24 -3.13 -15.71
C GLU A 111 10.18 -2.04 -15.53
N VAL A 112 10.59 -0.91 -14.98
CA VAL A 112 9.75 0.26 -14.69
C VAL A 112 9.79 1.26 -15.86
N GLU A 113 10.97 1.45 -16.43
CA GLU A 113 11.28 2.28 -17.61
C GLU A 113 12.39 1.59 -18.41
N PRO A 114 12.61 1.95 -19.70
CA PRO A 114 13.70 1.41 -20.51
C PRO A 114 15.05 1.38 -19.78
N GLY A 115 15.49 0.17 -19.39
CA GLY A 115 16.74 -0.08 -18.66
C GLY A 115 16.72 0.17 -17.15
N LEU A 116 15.57 0.53 -16.56
CA LEU A 116 15.37 0.74 -15.12
C LEU A 116 14.52 -0.39 -14.51
N VAL A 117 15.11 -1.19 -13.63
CA VAL A 117 14.49 -2.40 -13.07
C VAL A 117 14.29 -2.27 -11.56
N LEU A 118 13.20 -2.81 -11.05
CA LEU A 118 12.97 -2.88 -9.60
C LEU A 118 13.85 -3.96 -8.98
N GLN A 119 14.88 -3.57 -8.24
CA GLN A 119 15.83 -4.51 -7.64
C GLN A 119 15.32 -5.08 -6.31
N SER A 120 14.74 -4.24 -5.46
CA SER A 120 14.22 -4.67 -4.16
C SER A 120 13.13 -3.73 -3.64
N VAL A 121 12.23 -4.28 -2.83
CA VAL A 121 11.16 -3.57 -2.15
C VAL A 121 11.41 -3.65 -0.64
N GLY A 122 11.60 -2.49 -0.01
CA GLY A 122 11.69 -2.31 1.43
C GLY A 122 10.31 -2.02 2.04
N SER A 123 10.28 -1.73 3.36
CA SER A 123 9.05 -1.38 4.07
C SER A 123 8.45 -0.06 3.59
N ASP A 124 9.30 0.92 3.31
CA ASP A 124 8.90 2.30 3.01
C ASP A 124 9.66 2.90 1.81
N PHE A 125 10.43 2.06 1.11
CA PHE A 125 11.28 2.47 0.00
C PHE A 125 11.42 1.36 -1.02
N VAL A 126 11.83 1.72 -2.23
CA VAL A 126 12.22 0.78 -3.26
C VAL A 126 13.62 1.10 -3.79
N THR A 127 14.35 0.08 -4.21
CA THR A 127 15.64 0.23 -4.87
C THR A 127 15.47 -0.12 -6.34
N LEU A 128 15.82 0.83 -7.20
CA LEU A 128 15.77 0.74 -8.64
C LEU A 128 17.19 0.66 -9.19
N ALA A 129 17.42 -0.23 -10.16
CA ALA A 129 18.71 -0.42 -10.79
C ALA A 129 18.64 0.00 -12.26
N ARG A 130 19.62 0.80 -12.72
CA ARG A 130 19.85 1.10 -14.13
C ARG A 130 21.27 0.68 -14.48
N GLY A 131 21.43 -0.52 -15.03
CA GLY A 131 22.74 -1.13 -15.27
C GLY A 131 23.52 -1.39 -13.97
N GLN A 132 24.52 -0.55 -13.67
CA GLN A 132 25.30 -0.58 -12.41
C GLN A 132 24.90 0.52 -11.43
N SER A 133 24.03 1.45 -11.83
CA SER A 133 23.57 2.54 -10.96
C SER A 133 22.38 2.07 -10.12
N LEU A 134 22.45 2.30 -8.80
CA LEU A 134 21.34 2.03 -7.88
C LEU A 134 20.77 3.35 -7.38
N SER A 135 19.46 3.49 -7.49
CA SER A 135 18.71 4.64 -6.98
C SER A 135 17.65 4.16 -5.99
N ARG A 136 17.52 4.89 -4.87
CA ARG A 136 16.47 4.63 -3.89
C ARG A 136 15.34 5.63 -4.11
N LEU A 137 14.13 5.12 -4.24
CA LEU A 137 12.92 5.91 -4.28
C LEU A 137 12.16 5.68 -2.97
N GLU A 138 11.95 6.75 -2.22
CA GLU A 138 11.21 6.75 -0.95
C GLU A 138 9.86 7.44 -1.17
N PHE A 139 8.93 7.28 -0.22
CA PHE A 139 7.72 8.08 -0.22
C PHE A 139 8.11 9.56 -0.13
N ALA A 140 7.57 10.37 -1.04
CA ALA A 140 7.84 11.80 -1.02
C ALA A 140 7.16 12.40 0.22
N ASP A 141 7.96 12.65 1.26
CA ASP A 141 7.54 13.52 2.35
C ASP A 141 7.19 14.88 1.75
N THR A 142 5.99 15.35 2.09
CA THR A 142 5.50 16.68 1.80
C THR A 142 6.64 17.69 2.04
N PRO A 143 7.00 18.57 1.08
CA PRO A 143 8.14 19.45 1.25
C PRO A 143 8.01 20.26 2.54
N ALA A 144 8.89 19.98 3.50
CA ALA A 144 9.20 20.87 4.61
C ALA A 144 9.92 22.09 4.02
N GLY A 145 9.13 23.01 3.48
CA GLY A 145 9.57 24.19 2.74
C GLY A 145 8.41 25.07 2.28
N ALA A 146 7.17 24.80 2.72
CA ALA A 146 6.15 25.83 2.76
C ALA A 146 6.59 26.84 3.82
N ALA A 147 6.86 28.09 3.40
CA ALA A 147 7.11 29.19 4.31
C ALA A 147 6.04 29.19 5.41
N ALA A 148 6.46 29.43 6.65
CA ALA A 148 5.54 29.59 7.76
C ALA A 148 4.45 30.60 7.34
N PRO A 149 3.15 30.25 7.45
CA PRO A 149 2.09 31.16 7.06
C PRO A 149 2.24 32.47 7.86
N PRO A 150 2.00 33.64 7.23
CA PRO A 150 2.02 34.90 7.94
C PRO A 150 1.09 34.84 9.16
N PRO A 151 1.39 35.55 10.26
CA PRO A 151 0.54 35.54 11.45
C PRO A 151 -0.91 35.87 11.05
N PRO A 152 -1.89 35.14 11.60
CA PRO A 152 -3.28 35.25 11.17
C PRO A 152 -3.78 36.69 11.40
N PRO A 153 -4.52 37.28 10.44
CA PRO A 153 -5.24 38.52 10.69
C PRO A 153 -6.23 38.30 11.84
N SER A 154 -6.39 39.31 12.71
CA SER A 154 -7.18 39.28 13.96
C SER A 154 -8.70 39.18 13.77
N THR A 155 -9.17 38.61 12.66
CA THR A 155 -10.58 38.45 12.32
C THR A 155 -10.89 36.97 12.11
N PRO A 156 -12.05 36.46 12.55
CA PRO A 156 -12.40 35.05 12.38
C PRO A 156 -12.37 34.63 10.90
N GLN A 157 -11.37 33.85 10.51
CA GLN A 157 -11.32 33.20 9.20
C GLN A 157 -11.56 31.69 9.38
N VAL A 158 -12.66 31.21 8.82
CA VAL A 158 -12.98 29.80 8.68
C VAL A 158 -12.11 29.23 7.57
N VAL A 159 -11.20 28.32 7.90
CA VAL A 159 -10.41 27.58 6.91
C VAL A 159 -11.30 26.50 6.30
N ALA A 160 -11.67 26.69 5.03
CA ALA A 160 -12.31 25.67 4.21
C ALA A 160 -11.24 24.75 3.58
N PRO A 161 -11.53 23.45 3.36
CA PRO A 161 -10.65 22.53 2.64
C PRO A 161 -10.31 23.03 1.22
N PRO A 162 -9.21 22.56 0.59
CA PRO A 162 -8.85 22.98 -0.76
C PRO A 162 -9.98 22.59 -1.69
N THR A 163 -10.60 23.60 -2.29
CA THR A 163 -11.59 23.41 -3.35
C THR A 163 -10.83 22.91 -4.58
N ALA A 164 -10.77 21.59 -4.75
CA ALA A 164 -10.64 21.01 -6.07
C ALA A 164 -11.70 21.71 -6.94
N ALA A 165 -11.27 22.28 -8.07
CA ALA A 165 -12.12 23.08 -8.93
C ALA A 165 -13.49 22.40 -9.08
N LEU A 166 -14.48 22.97 -8.40
CA LEU A 166 -15.87 22.60 -8.52
C LEU A 166 -16.25 22.96 -9.95
N ALA A 167 -16.06 22.01 -10.86
CA ALA A 167 -16.96 21.89 -11.98
C ALA A 167 -18.34 21.80 -11.32
N SER A 168 -19.05 22.92 -11.36
CA SER A 168 -20.33 23.15 -10.74
C SER A 168 -21.36 22.20 -11.35
N SER A 169 -21.41 20.96 -10.86
CA SER A 169 -22.65 20.21 -10.82
C SER A 169 -23.43 20.79 -9.66
N GLN A 170 -24.35 21.71 -9.98
CA GLN A 170 -25.43 22.08 -9.08
C GLN A 170 -26.01 20.77 -8.54
N GLY A 171 -25.69 20.43 -7.29
CA GLY A 171 -26.06 19.17 -6.69
C GLY A 171 -27.56 19.06 -6.76
N ALA A 172 -28.04 18.22 -7.68
CA ALA A 172 -29.46 17.97 -7.76
C ALA A 172 -29.88 17.41 -6.41
N VAL A 173 -30.99 17.93 -5.91
CA VAL A 173 -31.52 17.45 -4.65
C VAL A 173 -32.25 16.16 -4.95
N VAL A 174 -31.59 15.05 -4.67
CA VAL A 174 -32.05 13.70 -5.01
C VAL A 174 -32.59 13.05 -3.75
N ASP A 175 -33.74 12.39 -3.88
CA ASP A 175 -34.27 11.54 -2.82
C ASP A 175 -33.41 10.25 -2.74
N PRO A 176 -32.72 9.99 -1.62
CA PRO A 176 -31.83 8.84 -1.49
C PRO A 176 -32.56 7.50 -1.67
N GLN A 177 -33.81 7.39 -1.24
CA GLN A 177 -34.59 6.16 -1.39
C GLN A 177 -34.94 5.92 -2.86
N ARG A 178 -35.28 6.98 -3.61
CA ARG A 178 -35.54 6.89 -5.05
C ARG A 178 -34.28 6.61 -5.85
N LEU A 179 -33.15 7.22 -5.49
CA LEU A 179 -31.86 6.95 -6.13
C LEU A 179 -31.48 5.48 -5.98
N MET A 180 -31.60 4.91 -4.79
CA MET A 180 -31.30 3.49 -4.57
C MET A 180 -32.33 2.56 -5.21
N ALA A 181 -33.60 2.93 -5.27
CA ALA A 181 -34.63 2.12 -5.94
C ALA A 181 -34.44 2.09 -7.47
N GLN A 182 -33.89 3.16 -8.05
CA GLN A 182 -33.67 3.30 -9.50
C GLN A 182 -32.26 2.86 -9.93
N ALA A 183 -31.27 2.94 -9.03
CA ALA A 183 -29.92 2.42 -9.22
C ALA A 183 -29.86 0.95 -8.80
N ALA A 184 -30.00 0.03 -9.74
CA ALA A 184 -29.71 -1.37 -9.49
C ALA A 184 -28.19 -1.54 -9.30
N LEU A 185 -27.78 -1.81 -8.06
CA LEU A 185 -26.40 -2.05 -7.68
C LEU A 185 -26.08 -3.55 -7.82
N ARG A 186 -25.11 -3.89 -8.68
CA ARG A 186 -24.62 -5.26 -8.84
C ARG A 186 -23.21 -5.38 -8.26
N PRO A 187 -22.92 -6.35 -7.38
CA PRO A 187 -21.56 -6.53 -6.86
C PRO A 187 -20.57 -6.80 -7.99
N ARG A 188 -19.45 -6.06 -8.02
CA ARG A 188 -18.32 -6.34 -8.92
C ARG A 188 -17.34 -7.23 -8.16
N ILE A 189 -17.20 -8.48 -8.59
CA ILE A 189 -16.26 -9.41 -7.97
C ILE A 189 -14.89 -9.26 -8.67
N GLN A 190 -13.83 -9.09 -7.88
CA GLN A 190 -12.46 -9.07 -8.37
C GLN A 190 -11.58 -9.96 -7.49
N GLY A 191 -11.08 -11.05 -8.08
CA GLY A 191 -10.42 -12.12 -7.33
C GLY A 191 -11.40 -12.88 -6.43
N LEU A 192 -11.08 -12.98 -5.13
CA LEU A 192 -11.90 -13.68 -4.13
C LEU A 192 -12.84 -12.75 -3.35
N GLY A 193 -12.91 -11.46 -3.70
CA GLY A 193 -13.67 -10.45 -2.95
C GLY A 193 -14.52 -9.52 -3.82
N VAL A 194 -15.38 -8.71 -3.19
CA VAL A 194 -16.15 -7.65 -3.84
C VAL A 194 -15.28 -6.39 -3.91
N ASN A 195 -15.18 -5.78 -5.09
CA ASN A 195 -14.45 -4.54 -5.32
C ASN A 195 -15.40 -3.49 -5.92
N GLY A 196 -16.36 -3.05 -5.10
CA GLY A 196 -17.36 -2.05 -5.48
C GLY A 196 -18.65 -2.62 -6.06
N PHE A 197 -19.55 -1.70 -6.39
CA PHE A 197 -20.86 -2.01 -6.95
C PHE A 197 -21.09 -1.28 -8.27
N THR A 198 -21.35 -2.05 -9.32
CA THR A 198 -21.70 -1.50 -10.62
C THR A 198 -23.13 -0.95 -10.58
N VAL A 199 -23.28 0.30 -11.00
CA VAL A 199 -24.54 1.02 -11.12
C VAL A 199 -25.19 0.64 -12.44
N SER A 200 -26.44 0.19 -12.38
CA SER A 200 -27.28 -0.03 -13.56
C SER A 200 -28.61 0.70 -13.40
N SER A 201 -29.15 1.22 -14.51
CA SER A 201 -30.44 1.90 -14.48
C SER A 201 -31.56 0.86 -14.48
N ALA A 202 -32.26 0.68 -13.36
CA ALA A 202 -33.43 -0.19 -13.26
C ALA A 202 -34.72 0.49 -13.74
N GLY A 203 -34.67 1.80 -14.03
CA GLY A 203 -35.81 2.62 -14.44
C GLY A 203 -35.37 3.96 -15.02
N ASN A 204 -35.98 5.06 -14.56
CA ASN A 204 -35.70 6.41 -15.04
C ASN A 204 -34.27 6.86 -14.69
N ALA A 205 -33.37 6.92 -15.68
CA ALA A 205 -31.97 7.36 -15.50
C ALA A 205 -31.81 8.85 -15.09
N SER A 206 -32.90 9.57 -14.82
CA SER A 206 -32.88 11.00 -14.50
C SER A 206 -32.30 11.27 -13.11
N GLU A 207 -32.67 10.46 -12.11
CA GLU A 207 -32.15 10.62 -10.73
C GLU A 207 -30.65 10.30 -10.69
N LEU A 208 -30.22 9.24 -11.37
CA LEU A 208 -28.82 8.88 -11.55
C LEU A 208 -28.01 10.01 -12.20
N ARG A 209 -28.49 10.56 -13.33
CA ARG A 209 -27.84 11.70 -14.00
C ARG A 209 -27.79 12.94 -13.12
N SER A 210 -28.84 13.19 -12.35
CA SER A 210 -28.92 14.32 -11.43
C SER A 210 -27.93 14.18 -10.26
N ALA A 211 -27.61 12.94 -9.87
CA ALA A 211 -26.52 12.59 -8.96
C ALA A 211 -25.11 12.60 -9.62
N GLY A 212 -25.01 12.85 -10.94
CA GLY A 212 -23.76 12.78 -11.71
C GLY A 212 -23.32 11.36 -12.08
N LEU A 213 -24.11 10.35 -11.72
CA LEU A 213 -23.85 8.94 -11.96
C LEU A 213 -24.43 8.47 -13.31
N GLN A 214 -23.77 7.51 -13.93
CA GLN A 214 -24.14 6.88 -15.18
C GLN A 214 -24.23 5.37 -15.02
N SER A 215 -25.02 4.73 -15.88
CA SER A 215 -25.05 3.27 -15.94
C SER A 215 -23.69 2.76 -16.40
N GLY A 216 -23.13 1.78 -15.68
CA GLY A 216 -21.78 1.27 -15.89
C GLY A 216 -20.73 1.85 -14.95
N ASP A 217 -21.05 2.90 -14.18
CA ASP A 217 -20.16 3.39 -13.12
C ASP A 217 -20.00 2.34 -12.02
N VAL A 218 -18.82 2.26 -11.40
CA VAL A 218 -18.56 1.36 -10.27
C VAL A 218 -18.34 2.20 -9.02
N ILE A 219 -19.25 2.13 -8.05
CA ILE A 219 -19.10 2.84 -6.78
C ILE A 219 -18.08 2.10 -5.92
N LEU A 220 -17.02 2.80 -5.53
CA LEU A 220 -15.91 2.29 -4.72
C LEU A 220 -16.08 2.65 -3.25
N SER A 221 -16.52 3.87 -2.95
CA SER A 221 -16.76 4.32 -1.58
C SER A 221 -17.83 5.40 -1.50
N VAL A 222 -18.46 5.52 -0.32
CA VAL A 222 -19.40 6.60 -0.01
C VAL A 222 -19.08 7.17 1.36
N ASN A 223 -18.94 8.49 1.47
CA ASN A 223 -18.53 9.19 2.69
C ASN A 223 -17.27 8.57 3.33
N GLY A 224 -16.32 8.13 2.49
CA GLY A 224 -15.09 7.45 2.93
C GLY A 224 -15.25 5.98 3.33
N VAL A 225 -16.47 5.40 3.32
CA VAL A 225 -16.69 3.98 3.59
C VAL A 225 -16.53 3.17 2.32
N ALA A 226 -15.53 2.29 2.28
CA ALA A 226 -15.27 1.41 1.14
C ALA A 226 -16.38 0.36 0.97
N LEU A 227 -16.82 0.19 -0.28
CA LEU A 227 -17.85 -0.77 -0.67
C LEU A 227 -17.21 -2.10 -1.13
N ASN A 228 -16.45 -2.73 -0.24
CA ASN A 228 -15.69 -3.96 -0.52
C ASN A 228 -16.35 -5.25 0.02
N SER A 229 -17.57 -5.14 0.54
CA SER A 229 -18.30 -6.27 1.12
C SER A 229 -19.81 -6.15 0.86
N PRO A 230 -20.54 -7.27 0.77
CA PRO A 230 -22.01 -7.24 0.65
C PRO A 230 -22.71 -6.50 1.81
N GLN A 231 -22.12 -6.51 3.01
CA GLN A 231 -22.62 -5.83 4.20
C GLN A 231 -22.54 -4.30 4.05
N ALA A 232 -21.61 -3.79 3.25
CA ALA A 232 -21.42 -2.36 3.04
C ALA A 232 -22.62 -1.68 2.34
N ILE A 233 -23.43 -2.42 1.55
CA ILE A 233 -24.69 -1.91 0.97
C ILE A 233 -25.70 -1.52 2.06
N GLY A 234 -25.76 -2.30 3.15
CA GLY A 234 -26.68 -2.01 4.25
C GLY A 234 -26.30 -0.71 4.96
N ALA A 235 -24.99 -0.53 5.21
CA ALA A 235 -24.44 0.69 5.79
C ALA A 235 -24.66 1.91 4.88
N LEU A 236 -24.47 1.74 3.56
CA LEU A 236 -24.73 2.77 2.55
C LEU A 236 -26.15 3.33 2.65
N ARG A 237 -27.16 2.45 2.78
CA ARG A 237 -28.56 2.87 2.89
C ARG A 237 -28.81 3.73 4.13
N GLY A 238 -28.25 3.33 5.28
CA GLY A 238 -28.37 4.09 6.52
C GLY A 238 -27.69 5.46 6.43
N GLN A 239 -26.52 5.52 5.79
CA GLN A 239 -25.77 6.77 5.63
C GLN A 239 -26.44 7.75 4.67
N LEU A 240 -26.98 7.28 3.54
CA LEU A 240 -27.70 8.13 2.60
C LEU A 240 -29.02 8.67 3.19
N ALA A 241 -29.67 7.91 4.07
CA ALA A 241 -30.91 8.34 4.74
C ALA A 241 -30.65 9.32 5.90
N GLY A 242 -29.52 9.19 6.60
CA GLY A 242 -29.20 10.00 7.78
C GLY A 242 -28.37 11.26 7.51
N ALA A 243 -27.73 11.37 6.34
CA ALA A 243 -26.89 12.52 5.99
C ALA A 243 -27.64 13.51 5.08
N PRO A 244 -27.41 14.84 5.20
CA PRO A 244 -27.95 15.87 4.28
C PRO A 244 -27.18 15.94 2.95
N SER A 245 -26.02 15.28 2.88
CA SER A 245 -25.22 15.14 1.68
C SER A 245 -24.42 13.84 1.73
N ALA A 246 -24.17 13.24 0.57
CA ALA A 246 -23.30 12.09 0.43
C ALA A 246 -22.23 12.36 -0.64
N GLU A 247 -20.98 12.10 -0.28
CA GLU A 247 -19.86 12.06 -1.21
C GLU A 247 -19.72 10.63 -1.74
N ILE A 248 -19.71 10.46 -3.06
CA ILE A 248 -19.66 9.16 -3.72
C ILE A 248 -18.41 9.14 -4.60
N GLN A 249 -17.52 8.20 -4.32
CA GLN A 249 -16.37 7.91 -5.18
C GLN A 249 -16.72 6.74 -6.10
N TYR A 250 -16.55 6.95 -7.41
CA TYR A 250 -16.90 5.99 -8.44
C TYR A 250 -15.83 5.92 -9.53
N GLU A 251 -15.72 4.76 -10.17
CA GLU A 251 -14.87 4.51 -11.32
C GLU A 251 -15.71 4.61 -12.60
N ARG A 252 -15.27 5.42 -13.56
CA ARG A 252 -15.84 5.50 -14.91
C ARG A 252 -14.72 5.29 -15.92
N ALA A 253 -14.86 4.29 -16.78
CA ALA A 253 -13.85 3.93 -17.78
C ALA A 253 -12.43 3.73 -17.21
N GLY A 254 -12.33 3.23 -15.97
CA GLY A 254 -11.06 3.01 -15.27
C GLY A 254 -10.49 4.23 -14.54
N GLU A 255 -11.13 5.40 -14.63
CA GLU A 255 -10.74 6.62 -13.90
C GLU A 255 -11.60 6.79 -12.64
N THR A 256 -10.96 7.05 -11.50
CA THR A 256 -11.66 7.34 -10.25
C THR A 256 -12.12 8.80 -10.20
N ARG A 257 -13.40 9.01 -9.93
CA ARG A 257 -14.06 10.32 -9.85
C ARG A 257 -14.88 10.41 -8.56
N THR A 258 -15.13 11.63 -8.14
CA THR A 258 -15.96 11.92 -6.95
C THR A 258 -17.13 12.81 -7.37
N THR A 259 -18.33 12.46 -6.89
CA THR A 259 -19.53 13.30 -6.99
C THR A 259 -20.12 13.52 -5.61
N THR A 260 -20.64 14.71 -5.35
CA THR A 260 -21.33 15.03 -4.10
C THR A 260 -22.80 15.26 -4.40
N ILE A 261 -23.67 14.49 -3.74
CA ILE A 261 -25.11 14.63 -3.83
C ILE A 261 -25.67 15.25 -2.56
N ARG A 262 -26.69 16.08 -2.69
CA ARG A 262 -27.49 16.55 -1.54
C ARG A 262 -28.74 15.69 -1.44
N THR A 263 -28.94 15.11 -0.27
CA THR A 263 -30.07 14.26 0.06
C THR A 263 -31.09 15.10 0.83
N ARG A 264 -32.35 15.05 0.40
CA ARG A 264 -33.46 15.61 1.19
C ARG A 264 -33.78 14.62 2.32
N PRO A 265 -33.93 15.07 3.57
CA PRO A 265 -34.46 14.24 4.64
C PRO A 265 -35.93 13.86 4.38
#